data_AF-A0A963FFL2-F1
#
_entry.id   AF-A0A963FFL2-F1
#
_cell.length_a   1.000
_cell.length_b   1.000
_cell.length_c   1.000
_cell.angle_alpha   90.00
_cell.angle_beta   90.00
_cell.angle_gamma   90.00
#
_symmetry.space_group_name_H-M   'P 1'
#
loop_
_entity.id
_entity.type
_entity.pdbx_description
1 polymer ?
#
loop_
_entity_poly.entity_id
_entity_poly.type
_entity_poly.pdbx_seq_one_letter_code
_entity_poly.pdbx_strand_id
1 'polypeptide(L)'
;VQLDIYADTPVITPDGELTSSKKWARKLGLFYTPSILFFDRNGKEIIRVDSVVQFYRLRNILLFIAGGGYLYQPNYQLWRLDSGF
;
A
#
# COMPACT_ATOMS: atom_id res chain seq x y z
N VAL A 1 6.10 4.47 7.60
CA VAL A 1 7.33 3.68 7.89
C VAL A 1 8.02 3.41 6.57
N GLN A 2 9.35 3.45 6.52
CA GLN A 2 10.14 3.08 5.34
C GLN A 2 11.03 1.90 5.74
N LEU A 3 11.10 0.88 4.88
CA LEU A 3 11.85 -0.35 5.13
C LEU A 3 12.74 -0.66 3.92
N ASP A 4 13.94 -1.13 4.19
CA ASP A 4 14.80 -1.73 3.18
C ASP A 4 14.35 -3.18 2.93
N ILE A 5 14.00 -3.49 1.68
CA ILE A 5 13.51 -4.81 1.25
C ILE A 5 14.61 -5.88 1.20
N TYR A 6 15.87 -5.52 1.43
CA TYR A 6 17.01 -6.45 1.47
C TYR A 6 17.61 -6.61 2.86
N ALA A 7 17.21 -5.78 3.83
CA ALA A 7 17.71 -5.82 5.20
C ALA A 7 17.00 -6.86 6.08
N ASP A 8 17.67 -7.32 7.13
CA ASP A 8 17.08 -8.19 8.16
C ASP A 8 16.47 -7.40 9.33
N THR A 9 16.03 -6.17 9.07
CA THR A 9 15.34 -5.32 10.06
C THR A 9 14.12 -6.06 10.63
N PRO A 10 14.05 -6.30 11.95
CA PRO A 10 12.89 -6.94 12.56
C PRO A 10 11.63 -6.09 12.39
N VAL A 11 10.54 -6.73 12.00
CA VAL A 11 9.24 -6.07 11.80
C VAL A 11 8.11 -6.95 12.35
N ILE A 12 7.04 -6.30 12.78
CA ILE A 12 5.73 -6.92 12.99
C ILE A 12 4.88 -6.49 11.79
N THR A 13 4.40 -7.45 11.01
CA THR A 13 3.54 -7.17 9.85
C THR A 13 2.16 -6.68 10.32
N PRO A 14 1.34 -6.08 9.43
CA PRO A 14 0.00 -5.63 9.80
C PRO A 14 -0.94 -6.75 10.29
N ASP A 15 -0.71 -8.01 9.88
CA ASP A 15 -1.39 -9.21 10.37
C ASP A 15 -0.76 -9.81 11.65
N GLY A 16 0.27 -9.17 12.22
CA GLY A 16 0.88 -9.53 13.50
C GLY A 16 2.03 -10.53 13.43
N GLU A 17 2.49 -10.91 12.24
CA GLU A 17 3.62 -11.83 12.07
C GLU A 17 4.95 -11.15 12.43
N LEU A 18 5.74 -11.80 13.29
CA LEU A 18 7.13 -11.41 13.57
C LEU A 18 8.04 -11.93 12.46
N THR A 19 8.70 -11.03 11.72
CA THR A 19 9.57 -11.40 10.60
C THR A 19 10.67 -10.35 10.36
N SER A 20 11.38 -10.43 9.24
CA SER A 20 12.30 -9.37 8.79
C SER A 20 11.76 -8.64 7.56
N SER A 21 12.15 -7.38 7.34
CA SER A 21 11.72 -6.61 6.17
C SER A 21 12.00 -7.33 4.85
N LYS A 22 13.16 -7.99 4.72
CA LYS A 22 13.50 -8.84 3.57
C LYS A 22 12.60 -10.05 3.38
N LYS A 23 12.29 -10.78 4.45
CA LYS A 23 11.38 -11.94 4.37
C LYS A 23 9.96 -11.49 4.02
N TRP A 24 9.50 -10.38 4.61
CA TRP A 24 8.19 -9.82 4.32
C TRP A 24 8.08 -9.33 2.88
N ALA A 25 9.07 -8.58 2.37
CA ALA A 25 9.08 -8.11 0.99
C ALA A 25 9.03 -9.27 -0.01
N ARG A 26 9.75 -10.38 0.25
CA ARG A 26 9.67 -11.61 -0.56
C ARG A 26 8.29 -12.26 -0.50
N LYS A 27 7.70 -12.38 0.70
CA LYS A 27 6.34 -12.91 0.88
C LYS A 27 5.30 -12.09 0.10
N LEU A 28 5.49 -10.77 0.03
CA LEU A 28 4.64 -9.84 -0.72
C LEU A 28 4.94 -9.79 -2.23
N GLY A 29 5.99 -10.48 -2.70
CA GLY A 29 6.42 -10.44 -4.10
C GLY A 29 6.95 -9.08 -4.56
N LEU A 30 7.57 -8.30 -3.68
CA LEU A 30 8.13 -6.98 -4.02
C LEU A 30 9.52 -7.13 -4.65
N PHE A 31 9.64 -6.74 -5.92
CA PHE A 31 10.89 -6.82 -6.69
C PHE A 31 11.44 -5.46 -7.14
N TYR A 32 10.65 -4.40 -7.01
CA TYR A 32 11.01 -3.05 -7.41
C TYR A 32 10.89 -2.08 -6.23
N THR A 33 11.70 -1.02 -6.26
CA THR A 33 11.63 0.07 -5.28
C THR A 33 11.53 1.42 -6.00
N PRO A 34 10.80 2.40 -5.43
CA PRO A 34 9.97 2.27 -4.23
C PRO A 34 8.66 1.51 -4.50
N SER A 35 8.20 0.73 -3.51
CA SER A 35 6.82 0.23 -3.42
C SER A 35 6.14 0.86 -2.21
N ILE A 36 4.90 1.31 -2.37
CA ILE A 36 4.11 1.92 -1.29
C ILE A 36 2.86 1.06 -1.06
N LEU A 37 2.70 0.57 0.16
CA LEU A 37 1.56 -0.25 0.56
C LEU A 37 0.74 0.50 1.60
N PHE A 38 -0.57 0.48 1.45
CA PHE A 38 -1.52 1.08 2.38
C PHE A 38 -2.40 0.00 3.00
N PHE A 39 -2.57 0.07 4.31
CA PHE A 39 -3.37 -0.87 5.08
C PHE A 39 -4.46 -0.12 5.85
N ASP A 40 -5.58 -0.78 6.08
CA ASP A 40 -6.61 -0.27 7.00
C ASP A 40 -6.19 -0.47 8.47
N ARG A 41 -7.05 -0.04 9.39
CA ARG A 41 -6.80 -0.14 10.84
C ARG A 41 -6.70 -1.58 11.37
N ASN A 42 -7.22 -2.54 10.62
CA ASN A 42 -7.20 -3.96 10.95
C ASN A 42 -6.04 -4.71 10.26
N GLY A 43 -5.17 -3.99 9.54
CA GLY A 43 -4.04 -4.57 8.82
C GLY A 43 -4.39 -5.18 7.47
N LYS A 44 -5.61 -4.98 6.95
CA LYS A 44 -5.97 -5.42 5.61
C LYS A 44 -5.37 -4.47 4.57
N GLU A 45 -4.68 -5.01 3.58
CA GLU A 45 -4.14 -4.21 2.48
C GLU A 45 -5.28 -3.57 1.67
N ILE A 46 -5.24 -2.24 1.53
CA ILE A 46 -6.21 -1.46 0.76
C ILE A 46 -5.76 -1.38 -0.69
N ILE A 47 -4.52 -0.94 -0.90
CA ILE A 47 -3.94 -0.73 -2.23
C ILE A 47 -2.42 -0.70 -2.10
N ARG A 48 -1.74 -1.17 -3.15
CA ARG A 48 -0.30 -1.04 -3.33
C ARG A 48 0.06 -0.35 -4.62
N VAL A 49 1.22 0.28 -4.62
CA VAL A 49 1.80 1.00 -5.75
C VAL A 49 3.22 0.49 -5.96
N ASP A 50 3.42 -0.30 -7.02
CA ASP A 50 4.67 -1.03 -7.30
C ASP A 50 5.55 -0.39 -8.39
N SER A 51 5.60 0.94 -8.49
CA SER A 51 6.51 1.62 -9.44
C SER A 51 6.51 3.15 -9.26
N VAL A 52 7.33 3.82 -10.08
CA VAL A 52 7.29 5.28 -10.29
C VAL A 52 5.93 5.66 -10.88
N VAL A 53 5.03 6.05 -10.00
CA VAL A 53 3.77 6.67 -10.38
C VAL A 53 3.99 8.15 -10.63
N GLN A 54 3.42 8.67 -11.71
CA GLN A 54 3.33 10.12 -11.90
C GLN A 54 2.62 10.73 -10.68
N PHE A 55 3.13 11.87 -10.17
CA PHE A 55 2.69 12.46 -8.89
C PHE A 55 1.17 12.62 -8.77
N TYR A 56 0.45 12.89 -9.87
CA TYR A 56 -1.00 13.02 -9.86
C TYR A 56 -1.71 11.69 -9.49
N ARG A 57 -1.16 10.54 -9.88
CA ARG A 57 -1.74 9.22 -9.54
C ARG A 57 -1.59 8.94 -8.05
N LEU A 58 -0.42 9.24 -7.48
CA LEU A 58 -0.20 9.10 -6.05
C LEU A 58 -1.14 10.01 -5.27
N ARG A 59 -1.31 11.27 -5.70
CA ARG A 59 -2.25 12.21 -5.07
C ARG A 59 -3.67 11.64 -4.98
N ASN A 60 -4.20 11.10 -6.09
CA ASN A 60 -5.56 10.56 -6.11
C ASN A 60 -5.70 9.29 -5.25
N ILE A 61 -4.67 8.44 -5.19
CA ILE A 61 -4.63 7.30 -4.25
C ILE A 61 -4.66 7.79 -2.80
N LEU A 62 -3.90 8.83 -2.46
CA LEU A 62 -3.92 9.41 -1.13
C LEU A 62 -5.30 9.99 -0.78
N LEU A 63 -5.98 10.64 -1.73
CA LEU A 63 -7.37 11.11 -1.55
C LEU A 63 -8.35 9.94 -1.35
N PHE A 64 -8.21 8.87 -2.13
CA PHE A 64 -9.01 7.64 -1.98
C PHE A 64 -8.87 7.05 -0.58
N ILE A 65 -7.66 7.02 -0.02
CA ILE A 65 -7.41 6.47 1.31
C ILE A 65 -7.87 7.43 2.41
N ALA A 66 -7.47 8.70 2.33
CA ALA A 66 -7.78 9.71 3.34
C ALA A 66 -9.28 10.00 3.45
N GLY A 67 -10.01 9.96 2.32
CA GLY A 67 -11.46 10.10 2.26
C GLY A 67 -12.23 8.82 2.60
N GLY A 68 -11.56 7.71 2.89
CA GLY A 68 -12.22 6.44 3.18
C GLY A 68 -12.90 5.79 1.97
N GLY A 69 -12.50 6.15 0.74
CA GLY A 69 -13.03 5.63 -0.52
C GLY A 69 -13.16 4.12 -0.58
N TYR A 70 -12.18 3.43 0.00
CA TYR A 70 -12.13 1.97 0.07
C TYR A 70 -13.23 1.33 0.93
N LEU A 71 -13.97 2.12 1.72
CA LEU A 71 -15.08 1.65 2.55
C LEU A 71 -16.40 1.56 1.78
N TYR A 72 -16.56 2.36 0.74
CA TYR A 72 -17.84 2.50 0.01
C TYR A 72 -17.72 2.22 -1.49
N GLN A 73 -16.52 2.02 -2.02
CA GLN A 73 -16.28 1.65 -3.41
C GLN A 73 -15.52 0.33 -3.50
N PRO A 74 -15.89 -0.58 -4.44
CA PRO A 74 -15.22 -1.86 -4.58
C PRO A 74 -13.73 -1.75 -4.94
N ASN A 75 -13.34 -0.68 -5.63
CA ASN A 75 -11.95 -0.42 -6.00
C ASN A 75 -11.73 1.06 -6.32
N TYR A 76 -10.45 1.44 -6.42
CA TYR A 76 -10.00 2.80 -6.73
C TYR A 76 -10.52 3.34 -8.07
N GLN A 77 -10.70 2.49 -9.10
CA GLN A 77 -11.13 2.97 -10.41
C GLN A 77 -12.59 3.42 -10.42
N LEU A 78 -13.47 2.67 -9.75
CA LEU A 78 -14.87 3.05 -9.58
C LEU A 78 -14.99 4.32 -8.74
N TRP A 79 -14.25 4.39 -7.63
CA TRP A 79 -14.20 5.61 -6.82
C TRP A 79 -13.78 6.85 -7.62
N ARG A 80 -12.78 6.69 -8.49
CA ARG A 80 -12.27 7.79 -9.31
C ARG A 80 -13.32 8.31 -10.30
N LEU A 81 -14.04 7.41 -10.97
CA LEU A 81 -15.13 7.76 -11.90
C LEU A 81 -16.25 8.54 -11.19
N ASP A 82 -16.64 8.11 -10.00
CA ASP A 82 -17.73 8.74 -9.24
C ASP A 82 -17.33 10.07 -8.60
N SER A 83 -16.03 10.24 -8.30
CA SER A 83 -15.51 11.43 -7.62
C SER A 83 -15.15 12.58 -8.57
N GLY A 84 -15.36 12.41 -9.89
CA GLY A 84 -15.09 13.44 -10.90
C GLY A 84 -13.59 13.64 -11.21
N PHE A 85 -12.76 12.60 -11.03
CA PHE A 85 -11.31 12.61 -11.29
C PHE A 85 -10.88 11.73 -12.49
#